data_AF-A0A535MWJ1-F1
#
_entry.id   AF-A0A535MWJ1-F1
#
_cell.length_a   1.000
_cell.length_b   1.000
_cell.length_c   1.000
_cell.angle_alpha   90.00
_cell.angle_beta   90.00
_cell.angle_gamma   90.00
#
_symmetry.space_group_name_H-M   'P 1'
#
loop_
_entity.id
_entity.type
_entity.pdbx_description
1 polymer ?
#
loop_
_entity_poly.entity_id
_entity_poly.type
_entity_poly.pdbx_seq_one_letter_code
_entity_poly.pdbx_strand_id
1 'polypeptide(L)'
;MDDRLVVWDAANRRHLGQDHPERGISLEDIEEALSDVGRIETYLHLRRAYQVLGRTSAGRWLVVIWIDQPEGRYPIHAREASRRIIRRISQ
;
A
#
# COMPACT_ATOMS: atom_id res chain seq x y z
N MET A 1 15.97 -1.46 1.69
CA MET A 1 14.67 -1.19 1.06
C MET A 1 14.17 -2.53 0.54
N ASP A 2 12.86 -2.83 0.58
CA ASP A 2 12.37 -4.03 -0.11
C ASP A 2 12.48 -3.81 -1.62
N ASP A 3 13.39 -4.55 -2.26
CA ASP A 3 13.73 -4.41 -3.68
C ASP A 3 12.82 -5.24 -4.60
N ARG A 4 11.86 -5.98 -4.02
CA ARG A 4 10.89 -6.75 -4.81
C ARG A 4 9.98 -5.82 -5.63
N LEU A 5 9.73 -6.21 -6.86
CA LEU A 5 8.82 -5.51 -7.76
C LEU A 5 7.38 -5.56 -7.23
N VAL A 6 6.59 -4.53 -7.54
CA VAL A 6 5.13 -4.57 -7.35
C VAL A 6 4.52 -5.33 -8.51
N VAL A 7 3.71 -6.34 -8.20
CA VAL A 7 3.11 -7.24 -9.18
C VAL A 7 1.66 -6.89 -9.38
N TRP A 8 1.27 -6.75 -10.64
CA TRP A 8 -0.06 -6.35 -11.05
C TRP A 8 -0.62 -7.28 -12.12
N ASP A 9 -1.77 -7.89 -11.83
CA ASP A 9 -2.58 -8.64 -12.79
C ASP A 9 -3.90 -7.90 -13.07
N ALA A 10 -4.80 -8.51 -13.85
CA ALA A 10 -6.09 -7.90 -14.14
C ALA A 10 -6.99 -7.77 -12.90
N ALA A 11 -6.86 -8.69 -11.93
CA ALA A 11 -7.71 -8.76 -10.76
C ALA A 11 -7.36 -7.68 -9.74
N ASN A 12 -6.10 -7.54 -9.33
CA ASN A 12 -5.72 -6.54 -8.34
C ASN A 12 -5.74 -5.11 -8.88
N ARG A 13 -5.40 -4.90 -10.16
CA ARG A 13 -5.57 -3.59 -10.82
C ARG A 13 -7.02 -3.13 -10.78
N ARG A 14 -7.95 -4.03 -11.11
CA ARG A 14 -9.38 -3.75 -11.07
C ARG A 14 -9.86 -3.51 -9.64
N HIS A 15 -9.51 -4.40 -8.71
CA HIS A 15 -9.94 -4.31 -7.31
C HIS A 15 -9.49 -3.01 -6.64
N LEU A 16 -8.24 -2.60 -6.87
CA LEU A 16 -7.62 -1.47 -6.18
C LEU A 16 -7.83 -0.14 -6.89
N GLY A 17 -7.96 -0.13 -8.21
CA GLY A 17 -8.08 1.09 -9.01
C GLY A 17 -9.47 1.38 -9.58
N GLN A 18 -10.34 0.37 -9.73
CA GLN A 18 -11.60 0.52 -10.49
C GLN A 18 -12.86 0.16 -9.70
N ASP A 19 -12.82 -0.90 -8.88
CA ASP A 19 -14.01 -1.38 -8.16
C ASP A 19 -14.44 -0.42 -7.04
N HIS A 20 -13.55 0.50 -6.62
CA HIS A 20 -13.76 1.41 -5.50
C HIS A 20 -13.34 2.86 -5.82
N PRO A 21 -13.98 3.52 -6.81
CA PRO A 21 -13.61 4.88 -7.22
C PRO A 21 -13.81 5.90 -6.09
N GLU A 22 -14.69 5.62 -5.13
CA GLU A 22 -14.94 6.46 -3.95
C GLU A 22 -13.71 6.66 -3.06
N ARG A 23 -12.71 5.77 -3.16
CA ARG A 23 -11.45 5.90 -2.42
C ARG A 23 -10.53 6.96 -3.03
N GLY A 24 -10.70 7.26 -4.31
CA GLY A 24 -9.82 8.17 -5.05
C GLY A 24 -8.34 7.79 -4.95
N ILE A 25 -8.03 6.49 -4.90
CA ILE A 25 -6.65 5.97 -4.84
C ILE A 25 -6.32 5.41 -6.23
N SER A 26 -5.26 5.93 -6.85
CA SER A 26 -4.75 5.40 -8.11
C SER A 26 -3.79 4.21 -7.89
N LEU A 27 -3.42 3.50 -8.96
CA LEU A 27 -2.36 2.48 -8.86
C LEU A 27 -1.00 3.11 -8.58
N GLU A 28 -0.75 4.30 -9.13
CA GLU A 28 0.46 5.10 -8.90
C GLU A 28 0.59 5.49 -7.42
N ASP A 29 -0.49 5.95 -6.79
CA ASP A 29 -0.56 6.23 -5.35
C ASP A 29 -0.09 5.01 -4.51
N ILE A 30 -0.50 3.80 -4.91
CA ILE A 30 -0.14 2.55 -4.24
C ILE A 30 1.34 2.23 -4.44
N GLU A 31 1.86 2.38 -5.66
CA GLU A 31 3.28 2.17 -5.97
C GLU A 31 4.18 3.16 -5.22
N GLU A 32 3.78 4.43 -5.14
CA GLU A 32 4.47 5.45 -4.37
C GLU A 32 4.52 5.09 -2.89
N ALA A 33 3.38 4.72 -2.30
CA ALA A 33 3.33 4.32 -0.89
C ALA A 33 4.19 3.07 -0.60
N LEU A 34 4.26 2.12 -1.54
CA LEU A 34 5.11 0.93 -1.43
C LEU A 34 6.60 1.24 -1.67
N SER A 35 6.91 2.32 -2.37
CA SER A 35 8.27 2.75 -2.71
C SER A 35 8.79 3.87 -1.82
N ASP A 36 7.96 4.39 -0.92
CA ASP A 36 8.38 5.38 0.07
C ASP A 36 9.56 4.85 0.91
N VAL A 37 10.63 5.63 0.94
CA VAL A 37 11.87 5.34 1.69
C VAL A 37 11.62 5.45 3.20
N GLY A 38 10.71 6.32 3.61
CA GLY A 38 10.31 6.53 5.00
C GLY A 38 9.16 5.63 5.47
N ARG A 39 8.75 4.64 4.65
CA ARG A 39 7.60 3.81 4.95
C ARG A 39 7.79 3.00 6.23
N ILE A 40 6.70 2.80 6.96
CA ILE A 40 6.65 1.87 8.10
C ILE A 40 6.03 0.57 7.62
N GLU A 41 6.76 -0.52 7.75
CA GLU A 41 6.30 -1.86 7.34
C GLU A 41 6.13 -2.78 8.56
N THR A 42 5.00 -3.49 8.58
CA THR A 42 4.65 -4.43 9.64
C THR A 42 4.14 -5.73 9.04
N TYR A 43 4.70 -6.87 9.47
CA TYR A 43 4.17 -8.17 9.09
C TYR A 43 2.92 -8.53 9.93
N LEU A 44 1.85 -8.93 9.24
CA LEU A 44 0.58 -9.34 9.82
C LEU A 44 0.50 -10.87 9.87
N HIS A 45 1.05 -11.48 10.92
CA HIS A 45 1.14 -12.96 11.06
C HIS A 45 -0.17 -13.70 10.78
N LEU A 46 -1.30 -13.22 11.32
CA LEU A 46 -2.61 -13.87 11.15
C LEU A 46 -3.11 -13.86 9.70
N ARG A 47 -2.64 -12.92 8.88
CA ARG A 47 -3.04 -12.76 7.48
C ARG A 47 -1.96 -13.23 6.50
N ARG A 48 -0.78 -13.63 7.01
CA ARG A 48 0.41 -13.92 6.21
C ARG A 48 0.68 -12.83 5.15
N ALA A 49 0.54 -11.57 5.56
CA ALA A 49 0.60 -10.41 4.69
C ALA A 49 1.46 -9.32 5.32
N TYR A 50 1.91 -8.37 4.52
CA TYR A 50 2.62 -7.19 4.98
C TYR A 50 1.70 -5.98 4.90
N GLN A 51 1.80 -5.08 5.87
CA GLN A 51 1.14 -3.80 5.87
C GLN A 51 2.20 -2.70 5.83
N VAL A 52 2.05 -1.80 4.88
CA VAL A 52 2.86 -0.60 4.73
C VAL A 52 2.02 0.62 5.07
N LEU A 53 2.60 1.55 5.80
CA LEU A 53 2.17 2.94 5.89
C LEU A 53 3.21 3.79 5.18
N GLY A 54 2.85 4.34 4.01
CA GLY A 54 3.76 5.09 3.15
C GLY A 54 3.13 6.39 2.65
N ARG A 55 3.99 7.32 2.23
CA ARG A 55 3.60 8.65 1.74
C ARG A 55 3.66 8.72 0.22
N THR A 56 2.64 9.34 -0.38
CA THR A 56 2.59 9.65 -1.82
C THR A 56 3.27 10.99 -2.11
N SER A 57 3.65 11.23 -3.36
CA SER A 57 4.21 12.50 -3.83
C SER A 57 3.23 13.67 -3.64
N ALA A 58 1.92 13.39 -3.76
CA ALA A 58 0.83 14.31 -3.45
C ALA A 58 0.66 14.59 -1.94
N GLY A 59 1.49 13.99 -1.08
CA GLY A 59 1.49 14.21 0.36
C GLY A 59 0.41 13.42 1.12
N ARG A 60 -0.28 12.48 0.47
CA ARG A 60 -1.22 11.57 1.14
C ARG A 60 -0.44 10.50 1.90
N TRP A 61 -1.05 9.99 2.97
CA TRP A 61 -0.56 8.81 3.67
C TRP A 61 -1.49 7.65 3.36
N LEU A 62 -0.95 6.54 2.87
CA LEU A 62 -1.73 5.36 2.55
C LEU A 62 -1.31 4.17 3.42
N VAL A 63 -2.30 3.36 3.75
CA VAL A 63 -2.09 2.00 4.24
C VAL A 63 -2.29 1.05 3.06
N VAL A 64 -1.24 0.31 2.71
CA VAL A 64 -1.25 -0.72 1.67
C VAL A 64 -0.99 -2.07 2.31
N ILE A 65 -1.82 -3.06 2.03
CA ILE A 65 -1.57 -4.46 2.42
C ILE A 65 -1.22 -5.25 1.16
N TRP A 66 -0.14 -6.01 1.24
CA TRP A 66 0.33 -6.85 0.15
C TRP A 66 0.73 -8.24 0.67
N ILE A 67 0.72 -9.24 -0.23
CA ILE A 67 1.20 -10.59 0.04
C ILE A 67 2.41 -10.87 -0.84
N ASP A 68 3.30 -11.71 -0.33
CA ASP A 68 4.47 -12.17 -1.08
C ASP A 68 4.03 -13.19 -2.12
N GLN A 69 4.38 -12.96 -3.38
CA GLN A 69 4.23 -13.90 -4.49
C GLN A 69 5.60 -14.13 -5.13
N PRO A 70 5.82 -15.25 -5.84
CA PRO A 70 7.10 -15.53 -6.50
C PRO A 70 7.60 -14.38 -7.39
N GLU A 71 6.70 -13.64 -8.02
CA GLU A 71 6.98 -12.53 -8.91
C GLU A 71 7.25 -11.21 -8.16
N GLY A 72 6.92 -11.13 -6.87
CA GLY A 72 7.13 -9.96 -6.02
C GLY A 72 5.96 -9.62 -5.09
N ARG A 73 5.83 -8.34 -4.77
CA ARG A 73 4.82 -7.81 -3.84
C ARG A 73 3.49 -7.69 -4.57
N TYR A 74 2.49 -8.48 -4.17
CA TYR A 74 1.16 -8.44 -4.75
C TYR A 74 0.20 -7.64 -3.85
N PRO A 75 -0.20 -6.40 -4.22
CA PRO A 75 -1.10 -5.59 -3.41
C PRO A 75 -2.50 -6.20 -3.39
N ILE A 76 -3.09 -6.27 -2.19
CA ILE A 76 -4.43 -6.83 -1.97
C ILE A 76 -5.41 -5.84 -1.32
N HIS A 77 -4.90 -4.75 -0.75
CA HIS A 77 -5.73 -3.70 -0.15
C HIS A 77 -5.00 -2.37 -0.14
N ALA A 78 -5.74 -1.28 -0.36
CA ALA A 78 -5.24 0.08 -0.19
C ALA A 78 -6.34 0.98 0.39
N ARG A 79 -5.96 1.84 1.32
CA ARG A 79 -6.83 2.88 1.89
C ARG A 79 -6.02 4.08 2.36
N GLU A 80 -6.67 5.23 2.50
CA GLU A 80 -6.06 6.37 3.15
C GLU A 80 -5.80 6.08 4.64
N ALA A 81 -4.68 6.57 5.15
CA ALA A 81 -4.34 6.49 6.56
C ALA A 81 -5.23 7.44 7.36
N SER A 82 -5.71 7.00 8.51
CA SER A 82 -6.50 7.87 9.36
C SER A 82 -5.62 8.94 10.00
N ARG A 83 -6.18 10.13 10.25
CA ARG A 83 -5.49 11.23 10.96
C ARG A 83 -4.88 10.79 12.29
N ARG A 84 -5.50 9.82 12.99
CA ARG A 84 -4.99 9.24 14.23
C ARG A 84 -3.67 8.49 14.02
N ILE A 85 -3.58 7.69 12.96
CA ILE A 85 -2.35 6.95 12.62
C ILE A 85 -1.26 7.95 12.24
N ILE A 86 -1.57 8.92 11.37
CA ILE A 86 -0.61 9.95 10.92
C ILE A 86 -0.02 10.70 12.13
N ARG A 87 -0.86 11.18 13.06
CA ARG A 87 -0.38 11.86 14.26
C ARG A 87 0.55 11.02 15.12
N ARG A 88 0.33 9.71 15.21
CA ARG A 88 1.14 8.81 16.03
C ARG A 88 2.54 8.59 15.44
N ILE A 89 2.70 8.69 14.12
CA ILE A 89 3.98 8.44 13.44
C ILE A 89 4.76 9.72 13.14
N SER A 90 4.13 10.90 13.26
CA SER A 90 4.77 12.21 13.06
C SER A 90 5.24 12.87 14.36
N GLN A 91 5.18 12.16 15.49
CA GLN A 91 5.68 12.56 16.81
C GLN A 91 6.94 11.77 17.13
#